data_AF-A0A2P5FXQ0-F1
#
_entry.id   AF-A0A2P5FXQ0-F1
#
_cell.length_a   1.000
_cell.length_b   1.000
_cell.length_c   1.000
_cell.angle_alpha   90.00
_cell.angle_beta   90.00
_cell.angle_gamma   90.00
#
_symmetry.space_group_name_H-M   'P 1'
#
loop_
_entity.id
_entity.type
_entity.pdbx_description
1 polymer ?
#
loop_
_entity_poly.entity_id
_entity_poly.type
_entity_poly.pdbx_seq_one_letter_code
_entity_poly.pdbx_strand_id
1 'polypeptide(L)' 'MLLIQLRNLLILKILVPGVGKVFLEYAEVEGASKAREGLNRRKFAGKQVVAVFYPEDKFAEGDYDA' A
#
# COMPACT_ATOMS: atom_id res chain seq x y z
N MET A 1 0.52 13.58 -22.18
CA MET A 1 0.84 12.15 -22.27
C MET A 1 2.13 11.89 -21.50
N LEU A 2 2.06 11.87 -20.18
CA LEU A 2 3.18 11.48 -19.31
C LEU A 2 2.58 10.51 -18.30
N LEU A 3 2.95 9.24 -18.43
CA LEU A 3 2.62 8.20 -17.46
C LEU A 3 3.08 8.70 -16.10
N ILE A 4 2.13 8.95 -15.20
CA ILE A 4 2.36 9.03 -13.78
C ILE A 4 2.92 7.66 -13.39
N GLN A 5 4.25 7.56 -13.33
CA GLN A 5 4.94 6.37 -12.86
C GLN A 5 4.63 6.28 -11.36
N LEU A 6 3.55 5.58 -11.01
CA LEU A 6 3.20 5.16 -9.67
C LEU A 6 4.41 4.42 -9.08
N ARG A 7 5.31 5.14 -8.42
CA ARG A 7 6.45 4.52 -7.75
C ARG A 7 5.98 3.91 -6.45
N ASN A 8 5.80 2.59 -6.52
CA ASN A 8 6.29 1.57 -5.58
C ASN A 8 5.89 1.61 -4.10
N LEU A 9 5.07 2.54 -3.64
CA LEU A 9 4.61 2.55 -2.27
C LEU A 9 3.33 1.72 -2.14
N LEU A 10 3.37 0.68 -1.30
CA LEU A 10 2.23 -0.17 -1.00
C LEU A 10 1.76 0.12 0.43
N ILE A 11 0.50 0.53 0.58
CA ILE A 11 -0.12 0.63 1.90
C ILE A 11 -0.93 -0.63 2.19
N LEU A 12 -0.70 -1.21 3.36
CA LEU A 12 -1.47 -2.30 3.93
C LEU A 12 -2.43 -1.74 4.98
N LYS A 13 -3.73 -1.84 4.70
CA LYS A 13 -4.80 -1.42 5.60
C LYS A 13 -5.58 -2.64 6.07
N ILE A 14 -5.84 -2.71 7.36
CA ILE A 14 -6.79 -3.65 7.92
C ILE A 14 -8.09 -2.89 8.19
N LEU A 15 -9.23 -3.40 7.71
CA LEU A 15 -10.54 -2.70 7.75
C LEU A 15 -11.17 -2.59 9.16
N VAL A 16 -10.36 -2.73 10.21
CA VAL A 16 -10.82 -2.67 11.61
C VAL A 16 -10.25 -1.40 12.25
N PRO A 17 -11.10 -0.51 12.81
CA PRO A 17 -10.63 0.66 13.56
C PRO A 17 -9.62 0.26 14.64
N GLY A 18 -8.55 1.04 14.79
CA GLY A 18 -7.46 0.76 15.75
C GLY A 18 -6.40 -0.22 15.23
N VAL A 19 -6.43 -0.62 13.97
CA VAL A 19 -5.35 -1.41 13.34
C VAL A 19 -4.55 -0.50 12.41
N GLY A 20 -3.24 -0.41 12.66
CA GLY A 20 -2.33 0.52 11.98
C GLY A 20 -2.25 0.32 10.47
N LYS A 21 -1.87 1.40 9.78
CA LYS A 21 -1.48 1.37 8.36
C LYS A 21 0.01 1.06 8.29
N VAL A 22 0.41 0.18 7.36
CA VAL A 22 1.82 -0.10 7.10
C VAL A 22 2.15 0.34 5.68
N PHE A 23 3.22 1.12 5.52
CA PHE A 23 3.70 1.58 4.22
C PHE A 23 4.97 0.81 3.86
N LEU A 24 5.02 0.27 2.65
CA LEU A 24 6.14 -0.50 2.11
C LEU A 24 6.62 0.16 0.83
N GLU A 25 7.82 0.75 0.88
CA GLU A 25 8.46 1.32 -0.31
C GLU A 25 9.27 0.23 -1.01
N TYR A 26 8.98 0.00 -2.29
CA TYR A 26 9.75 -0.91 -3.13
C TYR A 26 10.69 -0.13 -4.06
N ALA A 27 11.81 -0.75 -4.43
CA ALA A 27 12.69 -0.18 -5.44
C ALA A 27 12.06 -0.18 -6.85
N GLU A 28 11.17 -1.14 -7.13
CA GLU A 28 10.55 -1.34 -8.45
C GLU A 28 9.05 -1.65 -8.36
N VAL A 29 8.31 -1.26 -9.42
CA VAL A 29 6.85 -1.41 -9.50
C VAL A 29 6.44 -2.88 -9.51
N GLU A 30 7.26 -3.73 -10.15
CA GLU A 30 7.03 -5.17 -10.18
C GLU A 30 7.07 -5.78 -8.79
N GLY A 31 8.01 -5.35 -7.94
CA GLY A 31 8.11 -5.79 -6.55
C GLY A 31 6.86 -5.42 -5.74
N ALA A 32 6.42 -4.16 -5.86
CA ALA A 32 5.20 -3.69 -5.22
C ALA A 32 3.94 -4.39 -5.75
N SER A 33 3.88 -4.69 -7.05
CA SER A 33 2.76 -5.41 -7.67
C SER A 33 2.65 -6.84 -7.16
N LYS A 34 3.76 -7.59 -7.11
CA LYS A 34 3.82 -8.94 -6.55
C LYS A 34 3.42 -8.97 -5.08
N ALA A 35 3.90 -8.00 -4.30
CA ALA A 35 3.52 -7.88 -2.90
C ALA A 35 2.03 -7.56 -2.73
N ARG A 36 1.50 -6.64 -3.53
CA ARG A 36 0.06 -6.33 -3.54
C ARG A 36 -0.76 -7.58 -3.82
N GLU A 37 -0.43 -8.34 -4.87
CA GLU A 37 -1.15 -9.56 -5.23
C GLU A 37 -1.08 -10.63 -4.13
N GLY A 38 0.07 -10.79 -3.48
CA GLY A 38 0.24 -11.78 -2.41
C GLY A 38 -0.40 -11.39 -1.07
N LEU A 39 -0.58 -10.09 -0.80
CA LEU A 39 -1.09 -9.58 0.48
C LEU A 39 -2.56 -9.17 0.40
N ASN A 40 -3.01 -8.67 -0.75
CA ASN A 40 -4.38 -8.19 -0.90
C ASN A 40 -5.36 -9.34 -0.68
N ARG A 41 -6.39 -9.09 0.13
CA ARG A 41 -7.43 -10.04 0.54
C ARG A 41 -6.93 -11.22 1.39
N ARG A 42 -5.63 -11.29 1.73
CA ARG A 42 -5.13 -12.28 2.69
C ARG A 42 -5.63 -11.96 4.09
N LYS A 43 -5.88 -12.97 4.92
CA LYS A 43 -6.24 -12.79 6.33
C LYS A 43 -4.97 -12.82 7.19
N PHE A 44 -4.80 -11.80 8.03
CA PHE A 44 -3.77 -11.74 9.06
C PHE A 44 -4.44 -11.67 10.42
N ALA A 45 -4.16 -12.66 11.29
CA ALA A 45 -4.83 -12.78 12.61
C ALA A 45 -6.37 -12.66 12.54
N GLY A 46 -6.98 -13.29 11.52
CA GLY A 46 -8.43 -13.25 11.30
C GLY A 46 -8.97 -11.97 10.65
N LYS A 47 -8.14 -10.94 10.45
CA LYS A 47 -8.52 -9.67 9.81
C LYS A 47 -8.09 -9.64 8.34
N GLN A 48 -8.94 -9.14 7.45
CA GLN A 48 -8.60 -9.01 6.04
C GLN A 48 -7.62 -7.86 5.82
N VAL A 49 -6.54 -8.14 5.09
CA VAL A 49 -5.57 -7.17 4.62
C VAL A 49 -6.03 -6.63 3.27
N VAL A 50 -6.00 -5.32 3.12
CA VAL A 50 -6.21 -4.61 1.87
C VAL A 50 -4.88 -3.97 1.50
N ALA A 51 -4.31 -4.37 0.37
CA ALA A 51 -3.07 -3.83 -0.15
C ALA A 51 -3.36 -2.97 -1.39
N VAL A 52 -2.99 -1.69 -1.35
CA VAL A 52 -3.18 -0.75 -2.47
C VAL A 52 -1.93 0.09 -2.67
N PHE A 53 -1.75 0.57 -3.90
CA PHE A 53 -0.70 1.55 -4.16
C PHE A 53 -1.06 2.87 -3.47
N TYR A 54 -0.05 3.53 -2.92
CA TYR A 54 -0.20 4.81 -2.27
C TYR A 54 0.55 5.90 -3.03
N PRO A 55 -0.01 7.12 -3.18
CA PRO A 55 0.70 8.23 -3.79
C PRO A 55 1.93 8.64 -2.98
N GLU A 56 3.07 8.77 -3.64
CA GLU A 56 4.36 9.12 -3.00
C GLU A 56 4.36 10.55 -2.45
N ASP A 57 3.77 11.48 -3.21
CA ASP A 57 3.60 12.88 -2.81
C ASP A 57 2.87 12.98 -1.48
N LYS A 58 1.79 12.20 -1.31
CA LYS A 58 1.04 12.16 -0.06
C LYS A 58 1.86 11.62 1.10
N PHE A 59 2.61 10.53 0.86
CA PHE A 59 3.49 9.97 1.88
C PHE A 59 4.60 10.93 2.31
N ALA A 60 5.21 11.63 1.34
CA ALA A 60 6.24 12.64 1.59
C ALA A 60 5.69 13.89 2.30
N GLU A 61 4.44 14.27 2.03
CA GLU A 61 3.71 15.32 2.73
C GLU A 61 3.30 14.92 4.15
N GLY A 62 3.41 13.63 4.51
CA GLY A 62 2.92 13.10 5.79
C GLY A 62 1.40 12.97 5.85
N ASP A 63 0.72 13.10 4.71
CA ASP A 63 -0.69 12.76 4.57
C ASP A 63 -0.79 11.24 4.43
N TYR A 64 -1.40 10.58 5.41
CA TYR A 64 -1.58 9.13 5.44
C TYR A 64 -3.04 8.71 5.27
N ASP A 65 -3.95 9.67 5.06
CA ASP A 65 -5.40 9.47 4.99
C ASP A 65 -5.99 9.63 3.58
N ALA A 66 -5.16 9.97 2.59
CA ALA A 66 -5.53 10.04 1.18
C ALA A 66 -6.12 8.74 0.58
#